data_AF-A0AA39HXY4-F1
#
_entry.id   AF-A0AA39HXY4-F1
#
_cell.length_a   1.000
_cell.length_b   1.000
_cell.length_c   1.000
_cell.angle_alpha   90.00
_cell.angle_beta   90.00
_cell.angle_gamma   90.00
#
_symmetry.space_group_name_H-M   'P 1'
#
loop_
_entity.id
_entity.type
_entity.pdbx_description
1 polymer ?
#
loop_
_entity_poly.entity_id
_entity_poly.type
_entity_poly.pdbx_seq_one_letter_code
_entity_poly.pdbx_strand_id
1 'polypeptide(L)'
;MVDPLSIFVHENPVVSAILLTLSGFLGFLINAFILLKVAWHKVFPGSFGWIWISRGVAYCTSSFLTMVCMGFGSLLFPDALGILAPTTILMGWIECVFANLLIALNRCLLITHPFSFKQVFTNRNTVIFIIVSWFMALMSVVAALYLPCNDEERAGSLFSMEPSLHCSYIFIVFTYGPMWLAIATTLLIDLYSILTLHRTNKVRDRLSAHNWSPQHRRKILKLCYMLAAQCVVNPLVMFIVTIGDDVQSPLLSFLSTVFLLSLADSIDGKNESLSYEYMENEAQDVEDDFEHRNPLAASVILVFIDLSCVILHGYILYKVVFRRVFGQLFGWIWISRQLALVILCVVDGALFGSSLTLYPDIDVTKVGQCAAQLLVVLSIHVFISSLLIAFNRCLLIQKPLTFKNVFTTKKTAYLIALAWLIPTGIVVSTRFLPFCTDAEDVQLPKCFTVETLLSGLIVYSTVILTFVSDMAAIWTLRQMSKIRTEFLSNHLSPGNRRRQLNFCYMLMLESLVAIPSSILQAFYDSPFWNVVVILDG
;
A
#
# COMPACT_ATOMS: atom_id res chain seq x y z
N MET A 1 -16.35 -28.58 6.71
CA MET A 1 -15.20 -28.36 7.62
C MET A 1 -15.59 -27.19 8.51
N VAL A 2 -15.22 -27.20 9.79
CA VAL A 2 -15.40 -26.03 10.65
C VAL A 2 -14.57 -24.87 10.09
N ASP A 3 -15.22 -23.72 9.91
CA ASP A 3 -14.62 -22.50 9.38
C ASP A 3 -13.50 -21.99 10.32
N PRO A 4 -12.26 -21.76 9.84
CA PRO A 4 -11.17 -21.20 10.63
C PRO A 4 -11.53 -19.85 11.30
N LEU A 5 -12.28 -18.98 10.63
CA LEU A 5 -12.74 -17.71 11.20
C LEU A 5 -13.65 -17.97 12.42
N SER A 6 -14.60 -18.91 12.30
CA SER A 6 -15.46 -19.33 13.42
C SER A 6 -14.67 -19.85 14.63
N ILE A 7 -13.56 -20.58 14.40
CA ILE A 7 -12.68 -21.09 15.46
C ILE A 7 -12.01 -19.92 16.18
N PHE A 8 -11.41 -18.96 15.45
CA PHE A 8 -10.70 -17.85 16.08
C PHE A 8 -11.62 -17.01 16.96
N VAL A 9 -12.81 -16.66 16.45
CA VAL A 9 -13.75 -15.80 17.19
C VAL A 9 -14.34 -16.53 18.41
N HIS A 10 -14.51 -17.86 18.36
CA HIS A 10 -15.00 -18.63 19.49
C HIS A 10 -13.92 -18.92 20.55
N GLU A 11 -12.67 -19.16 20.15
CA GLU A 11 -11.53 -19.37 21.07
C GLU A 11 -11.04 -18.06 21.68
N ASN A 12 -11.02 -16.98 20.91
CA ASN A 12 -10.48 -15.67 21.29
C ASN A 12 -11.53 -14.54 21.18
N PRO A 13 -12.71 -14.66 21.84
CA PRO A 13 -13.82 -13.73 21.67
C PRO A 13 -13.48 -12.32 22.16
N VAL A 14 -12.72 -12.19 23.24
CA VAL A 14 -12.31 -10.88 23.80
C VAL A 14 -11.36 -10.15 22.84
N VAL A 15 -10.38 -10.85 22.26
CA VAL A 15 -9.42 -10.26 21.30
C VAL A 15 -10.16 -9.86 20.01
N SER A 16 -10.98 -10.77 19.47
CA SER A 16 -11.80 -10.53 18.27
C SER A 16 -12.73 -9.34 18.48
N ALA A 17 -13.45 -9.28 19.60
CA ALA A 17 -14.33 -8.18 19.94
C ALA A 17 -13.59 -6.84 20.09
N ILE A 18 -12.41 -6.82 20.71
CA ILE A 18 -11.58 -5.60 20.82
C ILE A 18 -11.13 -5.11 19.43
N LEU A 19 -10.62 -6.01 18.58
CA LEU A 19 -10.15 -5.67 17.24
C LEU A 19 -11.29 -5.18 16.33
N LEU A 20 -12.47 -5.83 16.37
CA LEU A 20 -13.66 -5.42 15.62
C LEU A 20 -14.30 -4.14 16.17
N THR A 21 -14.27 -3.92 17.49
CA THR A 21 -14.71 -2.64 18.09
C THR A 21 -13.78 -1.51 17.68
N LEU A 22 -12.46 -1.71 17.72
CA LEU A 22 -11.47 -0.68 17.38
C LEU A 22 -11.49 -0.34 15.88
N SER A 23 -11.47 -1.35 15.01
CA SER A 23 -11.52 -1.15 13.55
C SER A 23 -12.87 -0.57 13.10
N GLY A 24 -13.98 -1.02 13.67
CA GLY A 24 -15.31 -0.44 13.41
C GLY A 24 -15.44 1.00 13.91
N PHE A 25 -14.87 1.33 15.08
CA PHE A 25 -14.85 2.70 15.62
C PHE A 25 -14.01 3.65 14.75
N LEU A 26 -12.81 3.23 14.35
CA LEU A 26 -11.93 4.01 13.46
C LEU A 26 -12.59 4.21 12.09
N GLY A 27 -13.13 3.14 11.49
CA GLY A 27 -13.86 3.21 10.23
C GLY A 27 -15.09 4.11 10.30
N PHE A 28 -15.85 4.05 11.39
CA PHE A 28 -17.01 4.93 11.62
C PHE A 28 -16.58 6.40 11.75
N LEU A 29 -15.56 6.72 12.56
CA LEU A 29 -15.07 8.09 12.71
C LEU A 29 -14.57 8.68 11.38
N ILE A 30 -13.75 7.93 10.65
CA ILE A 30 -13.19 8.36 9.35
C ILE A 30 -14.32 8.59 8.35
N ASN A 31 -15.22 7.61 8.16
CA ASN A 31 -16.28 7.72 7.18
C ASN A 31 -17.36 8.74 7.57
N ALA A 32 -17.68 8.92 8.86
CA ALA A 32 -18.59 9.96 9.33
C ALA A 32 -18.01 11.37 9.12
N PHE A 33 -16.70 11.55 9.31
CA PHE A 33 -16.00 12.81 9.05
C PHE A 33 -15.97 13.15 7.54
N ILE A 34 -15.75 12.16 6.68
CA ILE A 34 -15.80 12.31 5.22
C ILE A 34 -17.23 12.62 4.77
N LEU A 35 -18.23 11.86 5.25
CA LEU A 35 -19.65 12.09 4.97
C LEU A 35 -20.09 13.50 5.39
N LEU A 36 -19.69 13.94 6.59
CA LEU A 36 -19.94 15.30 7.07
C LEU A 36 -19.26 16.36 6.19
N LYS A 37 -17.98 16.18 5.81
CA LYS A 37 -17.28 17.08 4.88
C LYS A 37 -17.98 17.16 3.52
N VAL A 38 -18.36 16.03 2.93
CA VAL A 38 -19.03 15.97 1.62
C VAL A 38 -20.42 16.60 1.67
N ALA A 39 -21.25 16.25 2.65
CA ALA A 39 -22.63 16.71 2.75
C ALA A 39 -22.74 18.19 3.19
N TRP A 40 -21.99 18.60 4.21
CA TRP A 40 -22.11 19.93 4.82
C TRP A 40 -21.37 21.00 4.01
N HIS A 41 -20.08 20.77 3.71
CA HIS A 41 -19.28 21.73 2.93
C HIS A 41 -19.53 21.63 1.41
N LYS A 42 -20.35 20.68 0.95
CA LYS A 42 -20.76 20.49 -0.46
C LYS A 42 -19.56 20.41 -1.41
N VAL A 43 -18.51 19.72 -0.95
CA VAL A 43 -17.23 19.46 -1.64
C VAL A 43 -17.44 19.03 -3.09
N PHE A 44 -18.43 18.16 -3.30
CA PHE A 44 -18.81 17.64 -4.61
C PHE A 44 -20.19 18.17 -5.01
N PRO A 45 -20.29 19.13 -5.94
CA PRO A 45 -21.57 19.68 -6.35
C PRO A 45 -22.35 18.75 -7.29
N GLY A 46 -23.68 18.73 -7.13
CA GLY A 46 -24.59 18.01 -8.03
C GLY A 46 -24.55 16.49 -7.85
N SER A 47 -24.75 15.75 -8.95
CA SER A 47 -24.89 14.28 -8.96
C SER A 47 -23.74 13.53 -8.28
N PHE A 48 -22.50 13.97 -8.49
CA PHE A 48 -21.33 13.29 -7.93
C PHE A 48 -21.36 13.30 -6.39
N GLY A 49 -21.79 14.41 -5.76
CA GLY A 49 -21.92 14.49 -4.31
C GLY A 49 -22.98 13.56 -3.73
N TRP A 50 -24.11 13.36 -4.42
CA TRP A 50 -25.16 12.45 -3.95
C TRP A 50 -24.71 10.98 -3.94
N ILE A 51 -23.94 10.54 -4.94
CA ILE A 51 -23.41 9.16 -4.97
C ILE A 51 -22.40 8.95 -3.83
N TRP A 52 -21.55 9.96 -3.57
CA TRP A 52 -20.62 9.94 -2.45
C TRP A 52 -21.30 9.95 -1.08
N ILE A 53 -22.42 10.66 -0.94
CA ILE A 53 -23.25 10.62 0.28
C ILE A 53 -23.83 9.21 0.48
N SER A 54 -24.26 8.52 -0.59
CA SER A 54 -24.72 7.13 -0.51
C SER A 54 -23.63 6.19 0.02
N ARG A 55 -22.45 6.19 -0.62
CA ARG A 55 -21.30 5.38 -0.21
C ARG A 55 -20.82 5.71 1.20
N GLY A 56 -20.78 6.99 1.56
CA GLY A 56 -20.43 7.42 2.92
C GLY A 56 -21.43 6.91 3.98
N VAL A 57 -22.73 6.93 3.69
CA VAL A 57 -23.76 6.35 4.57
C VAL A 57 -23.62 4.83 4.68
N ALA A 58 -23.35 4.14 3.57
CA ALA A 58 -23.15 2.69 3.56
C ALA A 58 -21.91 2.27 4.39
N TYR A 59 -20.76 2.93 4.22
CA TYR A 59 -19.59 2.71 5.09
C TYR A 59 -19.87 3.06 6.56
N CYS A 60 -20.51 4.19 6.85
CA CYS A 60 -20.87 4.55 8.23
C CYS A 60 -21.75 3.48 8.87
N THR A 61 -22.69 2.90 8.12
CA THR A 61 -23.57 1.83 8.60
C THR A 61 -22.81 0.53 8.80
N SER A 62 -21.95 0.14 7.85
CA SER A 62 -21.01 -0.99 7.96
C SER A 62 -20.18 -0.89 9.24
N SER A 63 -19.31 0.13 9.34
CA SER A 63 -18.37 0.26 10.45
C SER A 63 -19.05 0.44 11.82
N PHE A 64 -20.21 1.11 11.88
CA PHE A 64 -21.00 1.22 13.11
C PHE A 64 -21.55 -0.13 13.58
N LEU A 65 -22.04 -0.98 12.66
CA LEU A 65 -22.53 -2.31 13.00
C LEU A 65 -21.38 -3.29 13.31
N THR A 66 -20.24 -3.16 12.63
CA THR A 66 -19.02 -3.89 13.03
C THR A 66 -18.61 -3.52 14.45
N MET A 67 -18.60 -2.23 14.79
CA MET A 67 -18.27 -1.74 16.14
C MET A 67 -19.27 -2.22 17.21
N VAL A 68 -20.57 -1.99 17.00
CA VAL A 68 -21.60 -2.19 18.03
C VAL A 68 -22.06 -3.64 18.10
N CYS A 69 -22.19 -4.34 16.98
CA CYS A 69 -22.81 -5.66 16.94
C CYS A 69 -21.79 -6.79 16.87
N MET A 70 -20.79 -6.73 15.97
CA MET A 70 -19.75 -7.77 15.90
C MET A 70 -18.67 -7.60 16.98
N GLY A 71 -18.26 -6.36 17.25
CA GLY A 71 -17.33 -6.00 18.31
C GLY A 71 -17.96 -6.14 19.69
N PHE A 72 -18.51 -5.05 20.22
CA PHE A 72 -19.04 -5.03 21.59
C PHE A 72 -20.23 -5.99 21.81
N GLY A 73 -21.09 -6.15 20.80
CA GLY A 73 -22.31 -6.93 20.87
C GLY A 73 -22.10 -8.44 20.97
N SER A 74 -21.05 -9.01 20.38
CA SER A 74 -20.76 -10.45 20.44
C SER A 74 -20.41 -10.92 21.86
N LEU A 75 -19.83 -10.05 22.69
CA LEU A 75 -19.53 -10.33 24.11
C LEU A 75 -20.77 -10.29 25.01
N LEU A 76 -21.82 -9.56 24.64
CA LEU A 76 -23.02 -9.37 25.48
C LEU A 76 -24.21 -10.20 25.02
N PHE A 77 -24.38 -10.37 23.70
CA PHE A 77 -25.58 -10.92 23.07
C PHE A 77 -25.24 -11.79 21.84
N PRO A 78 -24.40 -12.84 21.98
CA PRO A 78 -23.93 -13.65 20.86
C PRO A 78 -25.08 -14.19 20.00
N ASP A 79 -26.14 -14.71 20.63
CA ASP A 79 -27.27 -15.31 19.93
C ASP A 79 -28.18 -14.27 19.24
N ALA A 80 -28.36 -13.10 19.85
CA ALA A 80 -29.43 -12.16 19.47
C ALA A 80 -29.09 -11.25 18.27
N LEU A 81 -27.81 -11.13 17.94
CA LEU A 81 -27.31 -10.30 16.83
C LEU A 81 -26.92 -11.11 15.59
N GLY A 82 -26.95 -12.45 15.70
CA GLY A 82 -26.16 -13.35 14.88
C GLY A 82 -26.33 -13.23 13.37
N ILE A 83 -27.57 -13.15 12.89
CA ILE A 83 -27.86 -13.10 11.44
C ILE A 83 -27.97 -11.65 10.94
N LEU A 84 -28.68 -10.78 11.68
CA LEU A 84 -29.04 -9.44 11.20
C LEU A 84 -27.84 -8.49 11.06
N ALA A 85 -26.85 -8.59 11.95
CA ALA A 85 -25.67 -7.71 11.90
C ALA A 85 -24.74 -8.03 10.71
N PRO A 86 -24.25 -9.28 10.50
CA PRO A 86 -23.44 -9.61 9.33
C PRO A 86 -24.14 -9.29 8.01
N THR A 87 -25.44 -9.59 7.87
CA THR A 87 -26.18 -9.34 6.63
C THR A 87 -26.33 -7.84 6.33
N THR A 88 -26.49 -7.01 7.37
CA THR A 88 -26.62 -5.55 7.18
C THR A 88 -25.27 -4.90 6.88
N ILE A 89 -24.17 -5.41 7.46
CA ILE A 89 -22.79 -5.03 7.10
C ILE A 89 -22.52 -5.39 5.64
N LEU A 90 -22.80 -6.64 5.25
CA LEU A 90 -22.65 -7.15 3.88
C LEU A 90 -23.47 -6.34 2.85
N MET A 91 -24.70 -5.92 3.19
CA MET A 91 -25.50 -5.02 2.34
C MET A 91 -24.79 -3.67 2.14
N GLY A 92 -24.22 -3.09 3.20
CA GLY A 92 -23.43 -1.86 3.11
C GLY A 92 -22.22 -2.01 2.20
N TRP A 93 -21.50 -3.13 2.30
CA TRP A 93 -20.37 -3.47 1.42
C TRP A 93 -20.77 -3.56 -0.06
N ILE A 94 -21.87 -4.25 -0.36
CA ILE A 94 -22.34 -4.42 -1.75
C ILE A 94 -22.82 -3.07 -2.32
N GLU A 95 -23.49 -2.23 -1.54
CA GLU A 95 -23.80 -0.84 -1.95
C GLU A 95 -22.53 -0.02 -2.19
N CYS A 96 -21.50 -0.12 -1.35
CA CYS A 96 -20.23 0.59 -1.57
C CYS A 96 -19.56 0.19 -2.90
N VAL A 97 -19.64 -1.10 -3.27
CA VAL A 97 -19.13 -1.59 -4.56
C VAL A 97 -20.00 -1.08 -5.74
N PHE A 98 -21.33 -1.08 -5.63
CA PHE A 98 -22.19 -0.48 -6.66
C PHE A 98 -22.05 1.04 -6.76
N ALA A 99 -21.84 1.75 -5.64
CA ALA A 99 -21.59 3.18 -5.64
C ALA A 99 -20.24 3.52 -6.29
N ASN A 100 -19.22 2.68 -6.12
CA ASN A 100 -17.96 2.77 -6.88
C ASN A 100 -18.18 2.61 -8.40
N LEU A 101 -19.04 1.67 -8.83
CA LEU A 101 -19.44 1.54 -10.23
C LEU A 101 -20.19 2.79 -10.74
N LEU A 102 -21.11 3.36 -9.94
CA LEU A 102 -21.79 4.62 -10.28
C LEU A 102 -20.82 5.81 -10.35
N ILE A 103 -19.82 5.86 -9.48
CA ILE A 103 -18.74 6.85 -9.49
C ILE A 103 -17.89 6.73 -10.76
N ALA A 104 -17.48 5.52 -11.16
CA ALA A 104 -16.75 5.29 -12.41
C ALA A 104 -17.59 5.64 -13.65
N LEU A 105 -18.87 5.24 -13.70
CA LEU A 105 -19.82 5.64 -14.75
C LEU A 105 -19.96 7.17 -14.85
N ASN A 106 -20.03 7.87 -13.72
CA ASN A 106 -20.11 9.32 -13.66
C ASN A 106 -18.83 9.99 -14.21
N ARG A 107 -17.66 9.56 -13.73
CA ARG A 107 -16.33 10.04 -14.20
C ARG A 107 -16.15 9.75 -15.70
N CYS A 108 -16.54 8.56 -16.16
CA CYS A 108 -16.46 8.13 -17.55
C CYS A 108 -17.32 8.99 -18.49
N LEU A 109 -18.61 9.15 -18.21
CA LEU A 109 -19.51 9.95 -19.04
C LEU A 109 -19.13 11.44 -19.05
N LEU A 110 -18.57 11.96 -17.95
CA LEU A 110 -18.03 13.32 -17.88
C LEU A 110 -16.81 13.53 -18.82
N ILE A 111 -15.94 12.51 -18.94
CA ILE A 111 -14.73 12.54 -19.78
C ILE A 111 -15.06 12.28 -21.27
N THR A 112 -15.98 11.36 -21.55
CA THR A 112 -16.27 10.83 -22.89
C THR A 112 -17.38 11.59 -23.61
N HIS A 113 -18.48 11.90 -22.91
CA HIS A 113 -19.70 12.47 -23.49
C HIS A 113 -20.24 13.64 -22.63
N PRO A 114 -19.47 14.75 -22.48
CA PRO A 114 -19.81 15.85 -21.55
C PRO A 114 -21.13 16.58 -21.84
N PHE A 115 -21.67 16.47 -23.06
CA PHE A 115 -23.00 16.97 -23.40
C PHE A 115 -24.11 16.06 -22.84
N SER A 116 -24.01 14.75 -23.09
CA SER A 116 -24.94 13.73 -22.62
C SER A 116 -24.88 13.55 -21.10
N PHE A 117 -23.72 13.79 -20.46
CA PHE A 117 -23.53 13.71 -19.01
C PHE A 117 -24.61 14.47 -18.22
N LYS A 118 -24.97 15.69 -18.66
CA LYS A 118 -26.00 16.51 -18.01
C LYS A 118 -27.42 15.96 -18.14
N GLN A 119 -27.68 15.12 -19.15
CA GLN A 119 -28.98 14.47 -19.38
C GLN A 119 -29.07 13.15 -18.60
N VAL A 120 -27.97 12.38 -18.54
CA VAL A 120 -27.89 11.12 -17.79
C VAL A 120 -27.89 11.40 -16.29
N PHE A 121 -26.92 12.17 -15.78
CA PHE A 121 -26.73 12.45 -14.36
C PHE A 121 -27.42 13.75 -13.91
N THR A 122 -28.73 13.84 -14.13
CA THR A 122 -29.56 14.81 -13.41
C THR A 122 -29.72 14.40 -11.94
N ASN A 123 -30.08 15.34 -11.04
CA ASN A 123 -30.33 15.01 -9.63
C ASN A 123 -31.38 13.89 -9.47
N ARG A 124 -32.48 13.94 -10.24
CA ARG A 124 -33.53 12.91 -10.21
C ARG A 124 -33.01 11.54 -10.63
N ASN A 125 -32.30 11.47 -11.74
CA ASN A 125 -31.76 10.20 -12.25
C ASN A 125 -30.69 9.64 -11.31
N THR A 126 -29.90 10.50 -10.68
CA THR A 126 -28.87 10.10 -9.72
C THR A 126 -29.49 9.46 -8.46
N VAL A 127 -30.55 10.05 -7.92
CA VAL A 127 -31.32 9.45 -6.82
C VAL A 127 -31.95 8.12 -7.24
N ILE A 128 -32.44 7.99 -8.48
CA ILE A 128 -32.94 6.72 -9.01
C ILE A 128 -31.82 5.67 -9.10
N PHE A 129 -30.62 6.03 -9.59
CA PHE A 129 -29.48 5.10 -9.64
C PHE A 129 -29.05 4.63 -8.24
N ILE A 130 -29.06 5.51 -7.24
CA ILE A 130 -28.78 5.18 -5.83
C ILE A 130 -29.87 4.24 -5.25
N ILE A 131 -31.14 4.51 -5.50
CA ILE A 131 -32.23 3.61 -5.06
C ILE A 131 -32.09 2.22 -5.70
N VAL A 132 -31.65 2.15 -6.97
CA VAL A 132 -31.40 0.89 -7.67
C VAL A 132 -30.18 0.15 -7.11
N SER A 133 -29.09 0.85 -6.74
CA SER A 133 -27.92 0.18 -6.14
C SER A 133 -28.21 -0.39 -4.75
N TRP A 134 -28.87 0.37 -3.88
CA TRP A 134 -29.35 -0.13 -2.58
C TRP A 134 -30.33 -1.30 -2.74
N PHE A 135 -31.22 -1.25 -3.73
CA PHE A 135 -32.14 -2.35 -4.01
C PHE A 135 -31.41 -3.62 -4.48
N MET A 136 -30.38 -3.50 -5.33
CA MET A 136 -29.56 -4.66 -5.72
C MET A 136 -28.76 -5.22 -4.55
N ALA A 137 -28.18 -4.37 -3.69
CA ALA A 137 -27.47 -4.80 -2.50
C ALA A 137 -28.39 -5.55 -1.52
N LEU A 138 -29.59 -5.01 -1.27
CA LEU A 138 -30.63 -5.67 -0.47
C LEU A 138 -31.06 -7.01 -1.11
N MET A 139 -31.28 -7.06 -2.42
CA MET A 139 -31.70 -8.28 -3.11
C MET A 139 -30.63 -9.39 -3.09
N SER A 140 -29.34 -9.06 -3.17
CA SER A 140 -28.24 -10.03 -2.97
C SER A 140 -28.29 -10.66 -1.57
N VAL A 141 -28.44 -9.83 -0.53
CA VAL A 141 -28.50 -10.29 0.87
C VAL A 141 -29.80 -11.04 1.17
N VAL A 142 -30.94 -10.61 0.62
CA VAL A 142 -32.22 -11.32 0.76
C VAL A 142 -32.19 -12.67 0.03
N ALA A 143 -31.53 -12.77 -1.13
CA ALA A 143 -31.33 -14.06 -1.81
C ALA A 143 -30.48 -15.03 -0.97
N ALA A 144 -29.42 -14.52 -0.32
CA ALA A 144 -28.60 -15.29 0.61
C ALA A 144 -29.39 -15.79 1.85
N LEU A 145 -30.42 -15.05 2.29
CA LEU A 145 -31.23 -15.39 3.48
C LEU A 145 -32.47 -16.26 3.22
N TYR A 146 -33.01 -16.26 1.99
CA TYR A 146 -34.29 -16.92 1.66
C TYR A 146 -34.16 -18.16 0.77
N LEU A 147 -32.99 -18.41 0.17
CA LEU A 147 -32.75 -19.64 -0.57
C LEU A 147 -32.45 -20.77 0.44
N PRO A 148 -32.97 -22.00 0.23
CA PRO A 148 -33.16 -22.97 1.31
C PRO A 148 -31.85 -23.56 1.83
N CYS A 149 -31.31 -22.92 2.87
CA CYS A 149 -30.13 -23.31 3.63
C CYS A 149 -30.44 -23.56 5.12
N ASN A 150 -31.52 -22.97 5.63
CA ASN A 150 -31.78 -22.78 7.06
C ASN A 150 -32.22 -24.05 7.83
N ASP A 151 -32.57 -25.13 7.13
CA ASP A 151 -33.13 -26.34 7.77
C ASP A 151 -32.11 -27.13 8.62
N GLU A 152 -30.81 -26.83 8.50
CA GLU A 152 -29.74 -27.44 9.33
C GLU A 152 -29.26 -26.52 10.47
N GLU A 153 -29.72 -25.26 10.56
CA GLU A 153 -29.20 -24.19 11.47
C GLU A 153 -29.54 -24.32 12.97
N ARG A 154 -29.85 -25.52 13.49
CA ARG A 154 -30.29 -25.67 14.89
C ARG A 154 -29.19 -25.55 15.96
N ALA A 155 -28.00 -25.07 15.59
CA ALA A 155 -26.81 -25.00 16.43
C ALA A 155 -26.17 -23.61 16.59
N GLY A 156 -26.90 -22.52 16.32
CA GLY A 156 -26.74 -21.22 17.00
C GLY A 156 -25.40 -20.47 16.92
N SER A 157 -24.47 -20.84 16.04
CA SER A 157 -23.16 -20.19 15.94
C SER A 157 -23.12 -19.11 14.86
N LEU A 158 -22.70 -17.90 15.24
CA LEU A 158 -22.63 -16.70 14.39
C LEU A 158 -21.76 -16.88 13.12
N PHE A 159 -20.87 -17.87 13.12
CA PHE A 159 -19.91 -18.14 12.04
C PHE A 159 -19.91 -19.60 11.57
N SER A 160 -20.69 -20.51 12.17
CA SER A 160 -20.69 -21.94 11.78
C SER A 160 -21.96 -22.31 11.02
N MET A 161 -22.08 -21.77 9.81
CA MET A 161 -22.81 -22.46 8.75
C MET A 161 -21.85 -23.49 8.14
N GLU A 162 -22.17 -24.78 8.22
CA GLU A 162 -21.63 -25.78 7.27
C GLU A 162 -22.66 -25.95 6.13
N PRO A 163 -22.72 -25.05 5.13
CA PRO A 163 -23.69 -25.14 4.07
C PRO A 163 -23.46 -26.40 3.23
N SER A 164 -24.55 -27.08 2.86
CA SER A 164 -24.51 -28.08 1.79
C SER A 164 -23.87 -27.48 0.52
N LEU A 165 -23.17 -28.29 -0.28
CA LEU A 165 -22.45 -27.81 -1.48
C LEU A 165 -23.35 -27.00 -2.45
N HIS A 166 -24.65 -27.30 -2.50
CA HIS A 166 -25.61 -26.52 -3.28
C HIS A 166 -25.94 -25.17 -2.62
N CYS A 167 -26.15 -25.13 -1.30
CA CYS A 167 -26.36 -23.87 -0.57
C CYS A 167 -25.13 -22.95 -0.69
N SER A 168 -23.92 -23.47 -0.46
CA SER A 168 -22.67 -22.71 -0.54
C SER A 168 -22.50 -22.07 -1.93
N TYR A 169 -22.68 -22.86 -3.00
CA TYR A 169 -22.60 -22.36 -4.36
C TYR A 169 -23.64 -21.27 -4.66
N ILE A 170 -24.87 -21.44 -4.19
CA ILE A 170 -25.95 -20.46 -4.36
C ILE A 170 -25.61 -19.16 -3.62
N PHE A 171 -25.21 -19.22 -2.35
CA PHE A 171 -24.77 -18.06 -1.58
C PHE A 171 -23.64 -17.32 -2.29
N ILE A 172 -22.60 -18.04 -2.72
CA ILE A 172 -21.43 -17.45 -3.38
C ILE A 172 -21.83 -16.73 -4.68
N VAL A 173 -22.70 -17.34 -5.49
CA VAL A 173 -23.15 -16.76 -6.77
C VAL A 173 -24.04 -15.54 -6.59
N PHE A 174 -24.95 -15.51 -5.61
CA PHE A 174 -25.85 -14.37 -5.39
C PHE A 174 -25.23 -13.22 -4.57
N THR A 175 -24.29 -13.52 -3.66
CA THR A 175 -23.56 -12.53 -2.86
C THR A 175 -22.38 -11.95 -3.64
N TYR A 176 -21.38 -12.77 -3.96
CA TYR A 176 -20.13 -12.27 -4.57
C TYR A 176 -20.23 -12.10 -6.09
N GLY A 177 -21.12 -12.82 -6.78
CA GLY A 177 -21.27 -12.71 -8.24
C GLY A 177 -21.58 -11.28 -8.74
N PRO A 178 -22.62 -10.60 -8.21
CA PRO A 178 -22.92 -9.21 -8.56
C PRO A 178 -21.80 -8.23 -8.17
N MET A 179 -21.14 -8.49 -7.03
CA MET A 179 -20.01 -7.70 -6.53
C MET A 179 -18.79 -7.80 -7.47
N TRP A 180 -18.36 -9.01 -7.84
CA TRP A 180 -17.28 -9.24 -8.80
C TRP A 180 -17.59 -8.66 -10.17
N LEU A 181 -18.83 -8.79 -10.64
CA LEU A 181 -19.29 -8.16 -11.88
C LEU A 181 -19.18 -6.62 -11.81
N ALA A 182 -19.58 -6.02 -10.70
CA ALA A 182 -19.47 -4.57 -10.50
C ALA A 182 -18.00 -4.11 -10.40
N ILE A 183 -17.13 -4.85 -9.72
CA ILE A 183 -15.68 -4.58 -9.65
C ILE A 183 -15.04 -4.66 -11.04
N ALA A 184 -15.27 -5.73 -11.78
CA ALA A 184 -14.75 -5.91 -13.14
C ALA A 184 -15.27 -4.84 -14.11
N THR A 185 -16.54 -4.46 -13.99
CA THR A 185 -17.14 -3.39 -14.80
C THR A 185 -16.55 -2.03 -14.44
N THR A 186 -16.32 -1.74 -13.15
CA THR A 186 -15.65 -0.53 -12.68
C THR A 186 -14.24 -0.41 -13.26
N LEU A 187 -13.44 -1.48 -13.15
CA LEU A 187 -12.10 -1.59 -13.74
C LEU A 187 -12.09 -1.29 -15.25
N LEU A 188 -13.00 -1.90 -16.01
CA LEU A 188 -13.10 -1.69 -17.45
C LEU A 188 -13.50 -0.25 -17.81
N ILE A 189 -14.41 0.36 -17.04
CA ILE A 189 -14.88 1.73 -17.23
C ILE A 189 -13.78 2.75 -16.92
N ASP A 190 -13.05 2.58 -15.82
CA ASP A 190 -11.98 3.52 -15.45
C ASP A 190 -10.74 3.33 -16.33
N LEU A 191 -10.39 2.10 -16.75
CA LEU A 191 -9.38 1.87 -17.78
C LEU A 191 -9.76 2.54 -19.11
N TYR A 192 -11.01 2.39 -19.55
CA TYR A 192 -11.53 3.07 -20.75
C TYR A 192 -11.51 4.60 -20.59
N SER A 193 -11.81 5.11 -19.39
CA SER A 193 -11.74 6.54 -19.05
C SER A 193 -10.31 7.07 -19.11
N ILE A 194 -9.33 6.34 -18.56
CA ILE A 194 -7.90 6.68 -18.60
C ILE A 194 -7.38 6.65 -20.05
N LEU A 195 -7.73 5.62 -20.83
CA LEU A 195 -7.36 5.51 -22.24
C LEU A 195 -7.97 6.64 -23.08
N THR A 196 -9.24 6.98 -22.85
CA THR A 196 -9.93 8.07 -23.54
C THR A 196 -9.35 9.42 -23.13
N LEU A 197 -9.07 9.64 -21.84
CA LEU A 197 -8.41 10.84 -21.34
C LEU A 197 -6.99 11.00 -21.89
N HIS A 198 -6.25 9.90 -22.09
CA HIS A 198 -4.94 9.94 -22.74
C HIS A 198 -5.06 10.30 -24.24
N ARG A 199 -6.06 9.73 -24.95
CA ARG A 199 -6.36 10.08 -26.36
C ARG A 199 -6.78 11.54 -26.52
N THR A 200 -7.72 12.02 -25.70
CA THR A 200 -8.19 13.42 -25.75
C THR A 200 -7.10 14.40 -25.35
N ASN A 201 -6.27 14.11 -24.34
CA ASN A 201 -5.08 14.92 -24.03
C ASN A 201 -4.09 14.93 -25.20
N LYS A 202 -3.84 13.82 -25.89
CA LYS A 202 -2.95 13.76 -27.06
C LYS A 202 -3.45 14.58 -28.26
N VAL A 203 -4.76 14.69 -28.44
CA VAL A 203 -5.40 15.58 -29.45
C VAL A 203 -5.40 17.04 -28.96
N ARG A 204 -5.70 17.28 -27.69
CA ARG A 204 -5.78 18.62 -27.09
C ARG A 204 -4.41 19.29 -26.91
N ASP A 205 -3.34 18.55 -26.60
CA ASP A 205 -1.96 19.04 -26.62
C ASP A 205 -1.49 19.45 -28.05
N ARG A 206 -2.24 19.07 -29.12
CA ARG A 206 -2.01 19.55 -30.50
C ARG A 206 -2.86 20.77 -30.88
N LEU A 207 -4.10 20.86 -30.37
CA LEU A 207 -5.03 21.96 -30.66
C LEU A 207 -4.88 23.16 -29.71
N SER A 208 -4.52 22.90 -28.44
CA SER A 208 -4.29 23.93 -27.42
C SER A 208 -2.80 24.30 -27.33
N ALA A 209 -2.33 25.11 -28.28
CA ALA A 209 -1.15 25.95 -28.05
C ALA A 209 -1.43 27.06 -26.98
N HIS A 210 -2.68 27.20 -26.54
CA HIS A 210 -3.14 28.15 -25.54
C HIS A 210 -2.74 27.73 -24.12
N ASN A 211 -2.26 28.69 -23.32
CA ASN A 211 -1.67 28.43 -22.00
C ASN A 211 -2.70 28.01 -20.93
N TRP A 212 -2.93 26.70 -20.80
CA TRP A 212 -3.64 26.14 -19.65
C TRP A 212 -2.86 26.39 -18.35
N SER A 213 -3.53 26.84 -17.29
CA SER A 213 -2.86 27.09 -16.01
C SER A 213 -2.26 25.78 -15.46
N PRO A 214 -1.01 25.79 -14.95
CA PRO A 214 -0.37 24.57 -14.46
C PRO A 214 -1.08 23.99 -13.23
N GLN A 215 -1.89 24.79 -12.52
CA GLN A 215 -2.76 24.31 -11.43
C GLN A 215 -3.85 23.38 -11.97
N HIS A 216 -4.52 23.73 -13.07
CA HIS A 216 -5.60 22.92 -13.63
C HIS A 216 -5.07 21.56 -14.13
N ARG A 217 -3.89 21.53 -14.79
CA ARG A 217 -3.23 20.27 -15.21
C ARG A 217 -2.87 19.38 -14.00
N ARG A 218 -2.47 19.97 -12.86
CA ARG A 218 -2.21 19.22 -11.62
C ARG A 218 -3.49 18.65 -10.99
N LYS A 219 -4.61 19.39 -11.01
CA LYS A 219 -5.90 18.90 -10.51
C LYS A 219 -6.38 17.67 -11.31
N ILE A 220 -6.31 17.72 -12.64
CA ILE A 220 -6.61 16.55 -13.50
C ILE A 220 -5.69 15.37 -13.16
N LEU A 221 -4.37 15.59 -13.09
CA LEU A 221 -3.43 14.51 -12.76
C LEU A 221 -3.67 13.89 -11.38
N LYS A 222 -3.96 14.69 -10.34
CA LYS A 222 -4.35 14.16 -9.02
C LYS A 222 -5.58 13.25 -9.11
N LEU A 223 -6.62 13.68 -9.85
CA LEU A 223 -7.82 12.87 -10.06
C LEU A 223 -7.51 11.54 -10.77
N CYS A 224 -6.60 11.55 -11.75
CA CYS A 224 -6.15 10.33 -12.44
C CYS A 224 -5.37 9.36 -11.52
N TYR A 225 -4.55 9.87 -10.60
CA TYR A 225 -3.83 9.02 -9.64
C TYR A 225 -4.77 8.44 -8.59
N MET A 226 -5.74 9.21 -8.10
CA MET A 226 -6.78 8.73 -7.18
C MET A 226 -7.63 7.63 -7.85
N LEU A 227 -8.03 7.84 -9.11
CA LEU A 227 -8.67 6.83 -9.96
C LEU A 227 -7.83 5.55 -10.07
N ALA A 228 -6.56 5.67 -10.44
CA ALA A 228 -5.66 4.52 -10.60
C ALA A 228 -5.40 3.78 -9.28
N ALA A 229 -5.39 4.48 -8.14
CA ALA A 229 -5.28 3.86 -6.83
C ALA A 229 -6.54 3.07 -6.47
N GLN A 230 -7.73 3.65 -6.61
CA GLN A 230 -9.02 2.95 -6.36
C GLN A 230 -9.21 1.74 -7.30
N CYS A 231 -8.72 1.84 -8.55
CA CYS A 231 -8.68 0.72 -9.48
C CYS A 231 -7.77 -0.44 -9.06
N VAL A 232 -6.79 -0.23 -8.18
CA VAL A 232 -5.84 -1.28 -7.76
C VAL A 232 -6.17 -1.77 -6.34
N VAL A 233 -6.40 -0.85 -5.40
CA VAL A 233 -6.66 -1.17 -3.99
C VAL A 233 -7.94 -1.97 -3.83
N ASN A 234 -9.05 -1.53 -4.41
CA ASN A 234 -10.36 -2.14 -4.12
C ASN A 234 -10.47 -3.59 -4.67
N PRO A 235 -10.02 -3.92 -5.90
CA PRO A 235 -9.94 -5.31 -6.34
C PRO A 235 -8.90 -6.14 -5.56
N LEU A 236 -7.79 -5.55 -5.11
CA LEU A 236 -6.76 -6.23 -4.33
C LEU A 236 -7.28 -6.62 -2.94
N VAL A 237 -7.95 -5.71 -2.23
CA VAL A 237 -8.62 -6.00 -0.96
C VAL A 237 -9.60 -7.16 -1.13
N MET A 238 -10.50 -7.08 -2.12
CA MET A 238 -11.49 -8.15 -2.30
C MET A 238 -10.86 -9.49 -2.71
N PHE A 239 -9.74 -9.47 -3.43
CA PHE A 239 -8.97 -10.68 -3.75
C PHE A 239 -8.29 -11.29 -2.52
N ILE A 240 -7.71 -10.47 -1.63
CA ILE A 240 -7.13 -10.94 -0.37
C ILE A 240 -8.22 -11.50 0.55
N VAL A 241 -9.36 -10.82 0.68
CA VAL A 241 -10.52 -11.30 1.46
C VAL A 241 -11.02 -12.65 0.93
N THR A 242 -11.18 -12.79 -0.38
CA THR A 242 -11.65 -14.05 -0.99
C THR A 242 -10.65 -15.20 -0.81
N ILE A 243 -9.35 -14.91 -0.74
CA ILE A 243 -8.32 -15.91 -0.38
C ILE A 243 -8.34 -16.20 1.13
N GLY A 244 -8.66 -15.20 1.96
CA GLY A 244 -8.72 -15.31 3.42
C GLY A 244 -9.79 -16.29 3.92
N ASP A 245 -10.90 -16.43 3.20
CA ASP A 245 -11.93 -17.44 3.45
C ASP A 245 -11.36 -18.88 3.26
N ASP A 246 -10.39 -19.09 2.36
CA ASP A 246 -9.72 -20.37 2.11
C ASP A 246 -8.51 -20.63 3.05
N VAL A 247 -8.11 -19.67 3.89
CA VAL A 247 -6.93 -19.77 4.76
C VAL A 247 -7.19 -20.64 5.99
N GLN A 248 -6.51 -21.78 6.09
CA GLN A 248 -6.61 -22.73 7.20
C GLN A 248 -6.17 -22.20 8.59
N SER A 249 -5.65 -20.96 8.65
CA SER A 249 -5.29 -20.28 9.89
C SER A 249 -6.51 -19.59 10.48
N PRO A 250 -6.91 -19.87 11.73
CA PRO A 250 -7.97 -19.10 12.37
C PRO A 250 -7.65 -17.59 12.43
N LEU A 251 -6.44 -17.24 12.89
CA LEU A 251 -6.00 -15.83 13.01
C LEU A 251 -5.75 -15.16 11.65
N LEU A 252 -4.99 -15.76 10.72
CA LEU A 252 -4.75 -15.14 9.41
C LEU A 252 -6.03 -15.08 8.55
N SER A 253 -6.96 -16.02 8.68
CA SER A 253 -8.29 -15.90 8.07
C SER A 253 -9.04 -14.70 8.66
N PHE A 254 -9.15 -14.58 9.99
CA PHE A 254 -9.75 -13.40 10.64
C PHE A 254 -9.11 -12.07 10.22
N LEU A 255 -7.77 -12.03 10.14
CA LEU A 255 -7.02 -10.84 9.75
C LEU A 255 -7.23 -10.46 8.28
N SER A 256 -7.22 -11.43 7.36
CA SER A 256 -7.38 -11.20 5.92
C SER A 256 -8.84 -11.06 5.46
N THR A 257 -9.81 -11.49 6.27
CA THR A 257 -11.25 -11.36 6.02
C THR A 257 -11.85 -10.18 6.80
N VAL A 258 -12.51 -10.42 7.94
CA VAL A 258 -13.34 -9.43 8.66
C VAL A 258 -12.54 -8.23 9.14
N PHE A 259 -11.30 -8.43 9.61
CA PHE A 259 -10.44 -7.33 10.02
C PHE A 259 -9.94 -6.51 8.83
N LEU A 260 -9.40 -7.14 7.77
CA LEU A 260 -9.00 -6.41 6.56
C LEU A 260 -10.18 -5.72 5.88
N LEU A 261 -11.39 -6.28 5.92
CA LEU A 261 -12.61 -5.59 5.50
C LEU A 261 -12.80 -4.31 6.32
N SER A 262 -12.93 -4.39 7.66
CA SER A 262 -13.14 -3.19 8.48
C SER A 262 -11.97 -2.18 8.44
N LEU A 263 -10.75 -2.67 8.17
CA LEU A 263 -9.57 -1.85 7.93
C LEU A 263 -9.61 -1.23 6.52
N ALA A 264 -10.16 -1.89 5.52
CA ALA A 264 -10.34 -1.37 4.16
C ALA A 264 -11.48 -0.34 4.07
N ASP A 265 -12.57 -0.50 4.83
CA ASP A 265 -13.55 0.56 5.09
C ASP A 265 -12.85 1.82 5.66
N SER A 266 -11.86 1.60 6.53
CA SER A 266 -11.02 2.66 7.09
C SER A 266 -9.98 3.20 6.10
N ILE A 267 -9.42 2.38 5.20
CA ILE A 267 -8.34 2.72 4.26
C ILE A 267 -8.86 3.36 2.97
N ASP A 268 -9.99 2.94 2.39
CA ASP A 268 -10.59 3.64 1.24
C ASP A 268 -11.10 5.02 1.70
N GLY A 269 -11.77 5.05 2.87
CA GLY A 269 -12.03 6.27 3.61
C GLY A 269 -10.76 7.11 3.80
N LYS A 270 -9.68 6.55 4.35
CA LYS A 270 -8.39 7.26 4.53
C LYS A 270 -7.68 7.61 3.22
N ASN A 271 -7.90 6.93 2.10
CA ASN A 271 -7.35 7.34 0.79
C ASN A 271 -8.10 8.57 0.24
N GLU A 272 -9.41 8.62 0.45
CA GLU A 272 -10.25 9.77 0.11
C GLU A 272 -10.02 10.93 1.09
N SER A 273 -9.81 10.63 2.38
CA SER A 273 -9.31 11.58 3.38
C SER A 273 -7.93 12.07 2.97
N LEU A 274 -6.91 11.24 2.70
CA LEU A 274 -5.57 11.63 2.21
C LEU A 274 -5.61 12.44 0.90
N SER A 275 -6.68 12.38 0.09
CA SER A 275 -6.85 13.33 -1.03
C SER A 275 -7.01 14.79 -0.56
N TYR A 276 -7.61 14.96 0.63
CA TYR A 276 -7.79 16.15 1.46
C TYR A 276 -6.68 16.35 2.53
N GLU A 277 -6.08 15.26 2.99
CA GLU A 277 -5.34 15.09 4.25
C GLU A 277 -3.90 14.62 4.00
N TYR A 278 -3.45 14.65 2.73
CA TYR A 278 -2.10 15.16 2.38
C TYR A 278 -1.97 16.68 2.62
N MET A 279 -2.79 17.22 3.52
CA MET A 279 -2.50 18.38 4.35
C MET A 279 -2.11 17.99 5.80
N GLU A 280 -2.32 16.73 6.26
CA GLU A 280 -2.27 16.34 7.69
C GLU A 280 -1.99 14.83 8.04
N ASN A 281 -1.17 14.11 7.25
CA ASN A 281 -0.31 12.95 7.65
C ASN A 281 -0.92 11.52 7.85
N GLU A 282 -0.05 10.55 8.25
CA GLU A 282 -0.14 9.07 8.08
C GLU A 282 -0.10 8.31 9.43
N ALA A 283 -0.80 7.15 9.61
CA ALA A 283 -0.26 5.75 9.69
C ALA A 283 -0.32 5.17 11.14
N GLN A 284 -0.21 3.84 11.40
CA GLN A 284 0.03 2.67 10.51
C GLN A 284 -1.16 1.66 10.52
N ASP A 285 -1.21 0.39 10.98
CA ASP A 285 -0.22 -0.60 11.52
C ASP A 285 -0.76 -2.08 11.60
N VAL A 286 0.15 -3.08 11.75
CA VAL A 286 0.03 -4.51 12.18
C VAL A 286 -0.62 -5.60 11.26
N GLU A 287 -0.03 -6.81 11.31
CA GLU A 287 -0.13 -7.99 10.41
C GLU A 287 0.29 -9.30 11.17
N ASP A 288 0.08 -10.52 10.62
CA ASP A 288 0.54 -11.81 11.20
C ASP A 288 0.88 -12.86 10.09
N ASP A 289 1.64 -13.90 10.45
CA ASP A 289 2.64 -14.49 9.55
C ASP A 289 2.22 -15.73 8.72
N PHE A 290 2.74 -15.79 7.49
CA PHE A 290 2.55 -16.84 6.49
C PHE A 290 3.69 -17.87 6.49
N GLU A 291 4.92 -17.47 6.81
CA GLU A 291 6.14 -18.24 6.53
C GLU A 291 6.15 -19.59 7.26
N HIS A 292 5.86 -19.58 8.56
CA HIS A 292 5.81 -20.77 9.42
C HIS A 292 4.83 -21.86 8.96
N ARG A 293 3.79 -21.49 8.20
CA ARG A 293 2.70 -22.41 7.82
C ARG A 293 2.98 -23.13 6.51
N ASN A 294 3.73 -22.51 5.60
CA ASN A 294 4.01 -23.05 4.28
C ASN A 294 5.48 -22.81 3.87
N PRO A 295 6.48 -23.34 4.60
CA PRO A 295 7.90 -23.04 4.35
C PRO A 295 8.34 -23.36 2.91
N LEU A 296 7.77 -24.38 2.27
CA LEU A 296 8.00 -24.67 0.84
C LEU A 296 7.41 -23.61 -0.10
N ALA A 297 6.24 -23.06 0.21
CA ALA A 297 5.65 -21.99 -0.60
C ALA A 297 6.40 -20.67 -0.37
N ALA A 298 6.69 -20.33 0.89
CA ALA A 298 7.50 -19.16 1.26
C ALA A 298 8.88 -19.20 0.58
N SER A 299 9.60 -20.32 0.69
CA SER A 299 10.87 -20.59 -0.02
C SER A 299 10.76 -20.35 -1.52
N VAL A 300 9.80 -20.99 -2.20
CA VAL A 300 9.64 -20.86 -3.66
C VAL A 300 9.24 -19.44 -4.08
N ILE A 301 8.40 -18.76 -3.29
CA ILE A 301 7.99 -17.37 -3.52
C ILE A 301 9.17 -16.43 -3.35
N LEU A 302 9.92 -16.52 -2.24
CA LEU A 302 11.07 -15.68 -1.92
C LEU A 302 12.18 -15.86 -2.97
N VAL A 303 12.55 -17.10 -3.30
CA VAL A 303 13.52 -17.42 -4.38
C VAL A 303 13.07 -16.84 -5.74
N PHE A 304 11.78 -16.86 -6.06
CA PHE A 304 11.25 -16.32 -7.31
C PHE A 304 11.23 -14.78 -7.33
N ILE A 305 10.90 -14.14 -6.21
CA ILE A 305 10.98 -12.69 -6.02
C ILE A 305 12.43 -12.24 -6.17
N ASP A 306 13.37 -12.88 -5.46
CA ASP A 306 14.79 -12.53 -5.52
C ASP A 306 15.40 -12.76 -6.89
N LEU A 307 15.11 -13.88 -7.55
CA LEU A 307 15.57 -14.10 -8.93
C LEU A 307 15.06 -13.00 -9.87
N SER A 308 13.82 -12.55 -9.68
CA SER A 308 13.23 -11.43 -10.42
C SER A 308 13.93 -10.10 -10.10
N CYS A 309 14.25 -9.84 -8.84
CA CYS A 309 14.99 -8.67 -8.38
C CYS A 309 16.44 -8.65 -8.88
N VAL A 310 17.15 -9.79 -8.88
CA VAL A 310 18.49 -9.96 -9.44
C VAL A 310 18.49 -9.68 -10.95
N ILE A 311 17.50 -10.18 -11.69
CA ILE A 311 17.35 -9.88 -13.13
C ILE A 311 17.08 -8.38 -13.35
N LEU A 312 16.20 -7.78 -12.56
CA LEU A 312 15.84 -6.36 -12.67
C LEU A 312 17.02 -5.44 -12.34
N HIS A 313 17.64 -5.61 -11.18
CA HIS A 313 18.77 -4.79 -10.72
C HIS A 313 20.03 -5.06 -11.53
N GLY A 314 20.28 -6.31 -11.95
CA GLY A 314 21.35 -6.65 -12.90
C GLY A 314 21.19 -5.94 -14.25
N TYR A 315 19.95 -5.86 -14.78
CA TYR A 315 19.65 -5.14 -16.02
C TYR A 315 19.79 -3.60 -15.88
N ILE A 316 19.43 -3.04 -14.71
CA ILE A 316 19.65 -1.62 -14.40
C ILE A 316 21.15 -1.34 -14.29
N LEU A 317 21.90 -2.16 -13.54
CA LEU A 317 23.35 -2.07 -13.39
C LEU A 317 24.07 -2.14 -14.74
N TYR A 318 23.71 -3.12 -15.59
CA TYR A 318 24.19 -3.24 -16.96
C TYR A 318 23.95 -1.96 -17.77
N LYS A 319 22.73 -1.39 -17.72
CA LYS A 319 22.43 -0.12 -18.40
C LYS A 319 23.29 1.04 -17.90
N VAL A 320 23.49 1.18 -16.59
CA VAL A 320 24.27 2.28 -16.02
C VAL A 320 25.75 2.16 -16.39
N VAL A 321 26.34 0.98 -16.25
CA VAL A 321 27.75 0.70 -16.58
C VAL A 321 28.02 0.87 -18.08
N PHE A 322 27.30 0.13 -18.94
CA PHE A 322 27.66 0.01 -20.35
C PHE A 322 27.08 1.12 -21.24
N ARG A 323 25.87 1.63 -20.94
CA ARG A 323 25.24 2.70 -21.75
C ARG A 323 25.50 4.12 -21.23
N ARG A 324 26.23 4.27 -20.13
CA ARG A 324 26.62 5.57 -19.53
C ARG A 324 25.44 6.56 -19.43
N VAL A 325 24.28 6.06 -19.00
CA VAL A 325 23.01 6.80 -18.95
C VAL A 325 23.08 8.02 -18.02
N PHE A 326 23.96 7.96 -17.02
CA PHE A 326 24.24 9.04 -16.09
C PHE A 326 25.66 9.57 -16.26
N GLY A 327 25.87 10.85 -15.89
CA GLY A 327 27.21 11.43 -15.80
C GLY A 327 28.07 10.69 -14.75
N GLN A 328 29.37 10.53 -15.03
CA GLN A 328 30.28 9.63 -14.31
C GLN A 328 30.11 9.62 -12.78
N LEU A 329 30.09 10.79 -12.15
CA LEU A 329 29.99 10.93 -10.69
C LEU A 329 28.71 10.32 -10.11
N PHE A 330 27.55 10.62 -10.72
CA PHE A 330 26.26 10.06 -10.31
C PHE A 330 26.17 8.57 -10.66
N GLY A 331 26.73 8.17 -11.82
CA GLY A 331 26.82 6.78 -12.24
C GLY A 331 27.53 5.90 -11.22
N TRP A 332 28.65 6.33 -10.64
CA TRP A 332 29.37 5.55 -9.62
C TRP A 332 28.57 5.32 -8.34
N ILE A 333 27.85 6.32 -7.83
CA ILE A 333 27.00 6.14 -6.62
C ILE A 333 25.85 5.18 -6.94
N TRP A 334 25.24 5.31 -8.13
CA TRP A 334 24.17 4.42 -8.58
C TRP A 334 24.65 2.98 -8.79
N ILE A 335 25.87 2.79 -9.32
CA ILE A 335 26.51 1.47 -9.44
C ILE A 335 26.69 0.82 -8.07
N SER A 336 27.13 1.56 -7.05
CA SER A 336 27.27 1.03 -5.69
C SER A 336 25.94 0.52 -5.13
N ARG A 337 24.87 1.33 -5.22
CA ARG A 337 23.52 0.95 -4.75
C ARG A 337 22.99 -0.28 -5.49
N GLN A 338 23.11 -0.33 -6.82
CA GLN A 338 22.59 -1.47 -7.60
C GLN A 338 23.44 -2.73 -7.41
N LEU A 339 24.76 -2.60 -7.20
CA LEU A 339 25.61 -3.73 -6.84
C LEU A 339 25.22 -4.30 -5.48
N ALA A 340 25.00 -3.45 -4.47
CA ALA A 340 24.56 -3.90 -3.16
C ALA A 340 23.18 -4.58 -3.21
N LEU A 341 22.21 -4.06 -3.98
CA LEU A 341 20.90 -4.69 -4.19
C LEU A 341 21.01 -6.05 -4.90
N VAL A 342 21.89 -6.19 -5.90
CA VAL A 342 22.12 -7.50 -6.56
C VAL A 342 22.76 -8.48 -5.59
N ILE A 343 23.70 -8.05 -4.74
CA ILE A 343 24.31 -8.93 -3.72
C ILE A 343 23.26 -9.30 -2.67
N LEU A 344 22.42 -8.35 -2.22
CA LEU A 344 21.35 -8.59 -1.24
C LEU A 344 20.43 -9.73 -1.72
N CYS A 345 19.79 -9.58 -2.88
CA CYS A 345 18.88 -10.60 -3.44
C CYS A 345 19.56 -11.92 -3.85
N VAL A 346 20.88 -11.92 -4.09
CA VAL A 346 21.63 -13.19 -4.28
C VAL A 346 21.89 -13.88 -2.94
N VAL A 347 22.23 -13.12 -1.89
CA VAL A 347 22.47 -13.68 -0.54
C VAL A 347 21.17 -14.15 0.10
N ASP A 348 20.09 -13.40 -0.10
CA ASP A 348 18.76 -13.68 0.47
C ASP A 348 18.17 -14.97 -0.14
N GLY A 349 17.72 -14.92 -1.41
CA GLY A 349 17.13 -16.09 -2.08
C GLY A 349 18.02 -17.33 -2.13
N ALA A 350 19.35 -17.20 -2.29
CA ALA A 350 20.24 -18.37 -2.36
C ALA A 350 20.67 -18.93 -1.00
N LEU A 351 20.56 -18.17 0.10
CA LEU A 351 20.79 -18.69 1.46
C LEU A 351 19.48 -18.81 2.22
N PHE A 352 18.80 -17.71 2.56
CA PHE A 352 17.53 -17.72 3.32
C PHE A 352 16.39 -18.36 2.53
N GLY A 353 16.08 -17.86 1.33
CA GLY A 353 15.02 -18.43 0.49
C GLY A 353 15.20 -19.93 0.19
N SER A 354 16.44 -20.41 0.11
CA SER A 354 16.74 -21.83 -0.12
C SER A 354 16.85 -22.68 1.16
N SER A 355 17.12 -22.08 2.31
CA SER A 355 17.28 -22.78 3.60
C SER A 355 15.97 -23.00 4.34
N LEU A 356 14.96 -22.14 4.15
CA LEU A 356 13.58 -22.35 4.67
C LEU A 356 13.02 -23.75 4.37
N THR A 357 13.50 -24.41 3.30
CA THR A 357 13.18 -25.81 2.97
C THR A 357 14.28 -26.83 3.26
N LEU A 358 15.55 -26.45 3.24
CA LEU A 358 16.69 -27.39 3.31
C LEU A 358 17.35 -27.46 4.69
N TYR A 359 17.30 -26.36 5.45
CA TYR A 359 17.97 -26.13 6.73
C TYR A 359 17.14 -25.11 7.54
N PRO A 360 16.00 -25.50 8.15
CA PRO A 360 15.16 -24.55 8.87
C PRO A 360 15.91 -23.85 10.01
N ASP A 361 16.81 -24.56 10.70
CA ASP A 361 17.62 -24.03 11.81
C ASP A 361 18.87 -23.21 11.36
N ILE A 362 18.88 -22.67 10.13
CA ILE A 362 20.07 -21.99 9.58
C ILE A 362 20.47 -20.75 10.39
N ASP A 363 19.48 -20.05 10.95
CA ASP A 363 19.60 -18.84 11.76
C ASP A 363 20.40 -19.08 13.04
N VAL A 364 20.26 -20.26 13.64
CA VAL A 364 21.03 -20.71 14.80
C VAL A 364 22.49 -20.99 14.41
N THR A 365 22.77 -21.29 13.13
CA THR A 365 24.13 -21.57 12.68
C THR A 365 24.99 -20.31 12.54
N LYS A 366 26.30 -20.47 12.77
CA LYS A 366 27.30 -19.42 12.49
C LYS A 366 27.34 -18.95 11.03
N VAL A 367 26.76 -19.72 10.10
CA VAL A 367 26.65 -19.35 8.68
C VAL A 367 25.46 -18.42 8.46
N GLY A 368 24.27 -18.78 8.96
CA GLY A 368 23.08 -17.92 8.90
C GLY A 368 23.29 -16.61 9.64
N GLN A 369 23.89 -16.62 10.83
CA GLN A 369 24.28 -15.41 11.57
C GLN A 369 25.24 -14.51 10.77
N CYS A 370 26.17 -15.09 10.01
CA CYS A 370 27.07 -14.33 9.14
C CYS A 370 26.35 -13.79 7.90
N ALA A 371 25.38 -14.51 7.36
CA ALA A 371 24.56 -14.08 6.23
C ALA A 371 23.60 -12.94 6.63
N ALA A 372 22.92 -13.07 7.78
CA ALA A 372 22.05 -12.04 8.35
C ALA A 372 22.82 -10.71 8.58
N GLN A 373 24.01 -10.78 9.18
CA GLN A 373 24.87 -9.59 9.33
C GLN A 373 25.31 -8.99 7.98
N LEU A 374 25.57 -9.82 6.96
CA LEU A 374 25.86 -9.34 5.61
C LEU A 374 24.64 -8.64 4.97
N LEU A 375 23.43 -9.18 5.14
CA LEU A 375 22.19 -8.53 4.71
C LEU A 375 22.00 -7.17 5.41
N VAL A 376 22.18 -7.10 6.74
CA VAL A 376 22.11 -5.84 7.51
C VAL A 376 23.13 -4.80 6.99
N VAL A 377 24.39 -5.19 6.76
CA VAL A 377 25.43 -4.32 6.17
C VAL A 377 25.03 -3.81 4.78
N LEU A 378 24.48 -4.68 3.93
CA LEU A 378 24.04 -4.34 2.58
C LEU A 378 22.82 -3.41 2.58
N SER A 379 21.81 -3.69 3.42
CA SER A 379 20.61 -2.86 3.56
C SER A 379 20.97 -1.44 4.01
N ILE A 380 21.76 -1.28 5.08
CA ILE A 380 22.21 0.06 5.53
C ILE A 380 23.04 0.74 4.41
N HIS A 381 23.86 0.00 3.65
CA HIS A 381 24.57 0.56 2.48
C HIS A 381 23.62 1.07 1.39
N VAL A 382 22.51 0.38 1.13
CA VAL A 382 21.47 0.82 0.17
C VAL A 382 20.80 2.11 0.65
N PHE A 383 20.49 2.23 1.95
CA PHE A 383 19.95 3.46 2.53
C PHE A 383 20.95 4.64 2.48
N ILE A 384 22.21 4.44 2.92
CA ILE A 384 23.25 5.48 2.84
C ILE A 384 23.51 5.89 1.38
N SER A 385 23.53 4.94 0.44
CA SER A 385 23.68 5.24 -0.99
C SER A 385 22.49 6.02 -1.54
N SER A 386 21.27 5.74 -1.07
CA SER A 386 20.07 6.51 -1.43
C SER A 386 20.13 7.95 -0.90
N LEU A 387 20.63 8.14 0.32
CA LEU A 387 20.92 9.48 0.88
C LEU A 387 22.00 10.21 0.07
N LEU A 388 23.09 9.53 -0.31
CA LEU A 388 24.14 10.12 -1.16
C LEU A 388 23.59 10.53 -2.53
N ILE A 389 22.69 9.75 -3.12
CA ILE A 389 21.98 10.11 -4.36
C ILE A 389 21.11 11.35 -4.13
N ALA A 390 20.23 11.37 -3.12
CA ALA A 390 19.36 12.51 -2.84
C ALA A 390 20.15 13.80 -2.53
N PHE A 391 21.24 13.71 -1.76
CA PHE A 391 22.13 14.84 -1.48
C PHE A 391 22.87 15.34 -2.73
N ASN A 392 23.31 14.41 -3.61
CA ASN A 392 23.89 14.76 -4.91
C ASN A 392 22.89 15.53 -5.79
N ARG A 393 21.63 15.06 -5.87
CA ARG A 393 20.53 15.75 -6.56
C ARG A 393 20.29 17.14 -5.98
N CYS A 394 20.16 17.23 -4.66
CA CYS A 394 19.88 18.47 -3.94
C CYS A 394 20.97 19.52 -4.19
N LEU A 395 22.26 19.19 -4.03
CA LEU A 395 23.35 20.13 -4.31
C LEU A 395 23.46 20.52 -5.79
N LEU A 396 23.22 19.59 -6.72
CA LEU A 396 23.22 19.87 -8.16
C LEU A 396 22.15 20.91 -8.54
N ILE A 397 20.98 20.82 -7.89
CA ILE A 397 19.82 21.68 -8.11
C ILE A 397 19.97 23.03 -7.40
N GLN A 398 20.39 23.04 -6.14
CA GLN A 398 20.44 24.25 -5.32
C GLN A 398 21.69 25.10 -5.54
N LYS A 399 22.86 24.46 -5.65
CA LYS A 399 24.16 25.14 -5.62
C LYS A 399 25.13 24.51 -6.64
N PRO A 400 24.87 24.62 -7.96
CA PRO A 400 25.63 23.93 -9.01
C PRO A 400 27.12 24.32 -9.08
N LEU A 401 27.52 25.44 -8.48
CA LEU A 401 28.94 25.79 -8.29
C LEU A 401 29.56 24.99 -7.13
N THR A 402 28.91 24.98 -5.96
CA THR A 402 29.32 24.19 -4.79
C THR A 402 29.32 22.68 -5.10
N PHE A 403 28.36 22.20 -5.90
CA PHE A 403 28.30 20.82 -6.37
C PHE A 403 29.62 20.34 -6.98
N LYS A 404 30.24 21.14 -7.87
CA LYS A 404 31.53 20.81 -8.51
C LYS A 404 32.69 20.69 -7.52
N ASN A 405 32.62 21.41 -6.40
CA ASN A 405 33.65 21.40 -5.35
C ASN A 405 33.45 20.26 -4.33
N VAL A 406 32.20 19.82 -4.13
CA VAL A 406 31.82 18.69 -3.26
C VAL A 406 31.99 17.36 -4.00
N PHE A 407 31.35 17.20 -5.15
CA PHE A 407 31.43 16.00 -5.97
C PHE A 407 32.52 16.13 -7.05
N THR A 408 33.74 15.75 -6.67
CA THR A 408 34.82 15.41 -7.61
C THR A 408 34.97 13.89 -7.68
N THR A 409 35.63 13.32 -8.70
CA THR A 409 35.77 11.86 -8.83
C THR A 409 36.45 11.24 -7.60
N LYS A 410 37.51 11.88 -7.08
CA LYS A 410 38.18 11.45 -5.83
C LYS A 410 37.24 11.51 -4.62
N LYS A 411 36.57 12.65 -4.39
CA LYS A 411 35.63 12.80 -3.26
C LYS A 411 34.44 11.83 -3.35
N THR A 412 33.94 11.57 -4.55
CA THR A 412 32.83 10.63 -4.78
C THR A 412 33.25 9.19 -4.48
N ALA A 413 34.47 8.79 -4.89
CA ALA A 413 35.04 7.49 -4.51
C ALA A 413 35.22 7.37 -2.98
N TYR A 414 35.70 8.41 -2.29
CA TYR A 414 35.78 8.42 -0.82
C TYR A 414 34.40 8.32 -0.16
N LEU A 415 33.36 9.00 -0.67
CA LEU A 415 32.00 8.90 -0.15
C LEU A 415 31.40 7.50 -0.34
N ILE A 416 31.65 6.85 -1.49
CA ILE A 416 31.22 5.47 -1.75
C ILE A 416 31.97 4.49 -0.82
N ALA A 417 33.29 4.62 -0.67
CA ALA A 417 34.08 3.80 0.25
C ALA A 417 33.60 3.98 1.70
N LEU A 418 33.33 5.22 2.13
CA LEU A 418 32.78 5.52 3.44
C LEU A 418 31.38 4.90 3.63
N ALA A 419 30.54 4.87 2.60
CA ALA A 419 29.22 4.23 2.64
C ALA A 419 29.30 2.69 2.76
N TRP A 420 30.40 2.04 2.37
CA TRP A 420 30.65 0.62 2.66
C TRP A 420 31.28 0.42 4.05
N LEU A 421 32.22 1.28 4.43
CA LEU A 421 32.96 1.18 5.69
C LEU A 421 32.12 1.52 6.92
N ILE A 422 31.15 2.43 6.83
CA ILE A 422 30.28 2.79 7.97
C ILE A 422 29.40 1.59 8.40
N PRO A 423 28.56 0.98 7.55
CA PRO A 423 27.75 -0.20 7.93
C PRO A 423 28.59 -1.36 8.45
N THR A 424 29.69 -1.68 7.74
CA THR A 424 30.61 -2.74 8.14
C THR A 424 31.24 -2.45 9.50
N GLY A 425 31.69 -1.21 9.73
CA GLY A 425 32.27 -0.78 11.01
C GLY A 425 31.28 -0.85 12.16
N ILE A 426 30.01 -0.50 11.94
CA ILE A 426 28.93 -0.61 12.93
C ILE A 426 28.76 -2.07 13.36
N VAL A 427 28.42 -2.95 12.42
CA VAL A 427 28.14 -4.39 12.66
C VAL A 427 29.38 -5.15 13.18
N VAL A 428 30.59 -4.72 12.83
CA VAL A 428 31.82 -5.28 13.41
C VAL A 428 32.08 -4.74 14.83
N SER A 429 31.77 -3.48 15.11
CA SER A 429 32.00 -2.87 16.43
C SER A 429 31.07 -3.36 17.53
N THR A 430 29.81 -3.71 17.20
CA THR A 430 28.86 -4.30 18.17
C THR A 430 29.43 -5.57 18.79
N ARG A 431 30.09 -6.41 18.00
CA ARG A 431 30.77 -7.64 18.46
C ARG A 431 31.95 -7.43 19.41
N PHE A 432 32.50 -6.22 19.51
CA PHE A 432 33.58 -5.88 20.45
C PHE A 432 33.08 -5.26 21.77
N LEU A 433 31.77 -5.13 21.97
CA LEU A 433 31.22 -4.66 23.24
C LEU A 433 31.37 -5.75 24.32
N PRO A 434 31.67 -5.40 25.59
CA PRO A 434 31.95 -6.37 26.65
C PRO A 434 30.72 -7.16 27.12
N PHE A 435 29.53 -6.86 26.59
CA PHE A 435 28.29 -7.57 26.86
C PHE A 435 27.98 -8.67 25.82
N CYS A 436 28.95 -8.97 24.93
CA CYS A 436 28.82 -9.89 23.80
C CYS A 436 29.71 -11.13 23.88
N THR A 437 30.51 -11.27 24.95
CA THR A 437 31.47 -12.37 25.13
C THR A 437 30.89 -13.61 25.77
N ASP A 438 29.76 -13.46 26.47
CA ASP A 438 29.25 -14.45 27.41
C ASP A 438 28.21 -15.31 26.70
N ALA A 439 28.66 -16.43 26.14
CA ALA A 439 27.90 -17.27 25.21
C ALA A 439 27.31 -18.54 25.86
N GLU A 440 26.79 -18.41 27.07
CA GLU A 440 26.17 -19.51 27.82
C GLU A 440 24.64 -19.30 27.94
N ASP A 441 23.90 -20.32 27.49
CA ASP A 441 22.45 -20.56 27.57
C ASP A 441 21.45 -19.57 26.93
N VAL A 442 21.13 -19.88 25.67
CA VAL A 442 19.80 -19.82 24.99
C VAL A 442 19.10 -18.46 24.81
N GLN A 443 19.29 -17.48 25.68
CA GLN A 443 18.64 -16.16 25.50
C GLN A 443 19.23 -15.41 24.30
N LEU A 444 18.35 -14.80 23.49
CA LEU A 444 18.70 -14.03 22.31
C LEU A 444 19.81 -13.01 22.66
N PRO A 445 20.99 -13.03 22.00
CA PRO A 445 22.14 -12.28 22.47
C PRO A 445 21.85 -10.78 22.42
N LYS A 446 21.94 -10.11 23.58
CA LYS A 446 21.64 -8.68 23.78
C LYS A 446 22.32 -7.76 22.75
N CYS A 447 23.44 -8.20 22.21
CA CYS A 447 24.19 -7.50 21.18
C CYS A 447 23.50 -7.48 19.81
N PHE A 448 22.70 -8.50 19.46
CA PHE A 448 21.84 -8.48 18.28
C PHE A 448 20.73 -7.43 18.43
N THR A 449 20.16 -7.27 19.64
CA THR A 449 19.20 -6.19 19.94
C THR A 449 19.86 -4.81 19.82
N VAL A 450 21.08 -4.63 20.34
CA VAL A 450 21.84 -3.37 20.23
C VAL A 450 22.24 -3.08 18.77
N GLU A 451 22.66 -4.09 18.02
CA GLU A 451 22.98 -3.99 16.59
C GLU A 451 21.75 -3.62 15.76
N THR A 452 20.60 -4.23 16.05
CA THR A 452 19.30 -3.93 15.43
C THR A 452 18.85 -2.51 15.75
N LEU A 453 18.90 -2.08 17.02
CA LEU A 453 18.56 -0.72 17.45
C LEU A 453 19.43 0.34 16.76
N LEU A 454 20.75 0.12 16.72
CA LEU A 454 21.70 1.06 16.10
C LEU A 454 21.54 1.10 14.57
N SER A 455 21.32 -0.06 13.94
CA SER A 455 21.06 -0.18 12.50
C SER A 455 19.75 0.51 12.13
N GLY A 456 18.67 0.22 12.86
CA GLY A 456 17.35 0.83 12.68
C GLY A 456 17.40 2.35 12.84
N LEU A 457 18.04 2.87 13.89
CA LEU A 457 18.21 4.31 14.09
C LEU A 457 18.91 4.98 12.89
N ILE A 458 19.88 4.31 12.27
CA ILE A 458 20.60 4.80 11.10
C ILE A 458 19.75 4.69 9.83
N VAL A 459 18.96 3.62 9.66
CA VAL A 459 17.96 3.48 8.58
C VAL A 459 16.92 4.60 8.66
N TYR A 460 16.25 4.78 9.80
CA TYR A 460 15.28 5.87 10.01
C TYR A 460 15.91 7.26 9.78
N SER A 461 17.10 7.51 10.32
CA SER A 461 17.82 8.77 10.12
C SER A 461 18.14 9.03 8.65
N THR A 462 18.62 8.02 7.92
CA THR A 462 18.97 8.16 6.50
C THR A 462 17.73 8.27 5.61
N VAL A 463 16.62 7.60 5.92
CA VAL A 463 15.32 7.77 5.25
C VAL A 463 14.79 9.19 5.43
N ILE A 464 14.76 9.71 6.66
CA ILE A 464 14.30 11.09 6.95
C ILE A 464 15.19 12.12 6.23
N LEU A 465 16.52 11.97 6.29
CA LEU A 465 17.45 12.87 5.58
C LEU A 465 17.33 12.77 4.06
N THR A 466 16.99 11.59 3.52
CA THR A 466 16.73 11.38 2.08
C THR A 466 15.45 12.11 1.66
N PHE A 467 14.35 11.93 2.40
CA PHE A 467 13.08 12.62 2.18
C PHE A 467 13.24 14.13 2.22
N VAL A 468 13.89 14.66 3.27
CA VAL A 468 14.17 16.10 3.42
C VAL A 468 15.04 16.62 2.27
N SER A 469 16.06 15.87 1.84
CA SER A 469 16.94 16.25 0.72
C SER A 469 16.20 16.32 -0.61
N ASP A 470 15.38 15.32 -0.93
CA ASP A 470 14.59 15.31 -2.17
C ASP A 470 13.45 16.35 -2.14
N MET A 471 12.78 16.56 -0.99
CA MET A 471 11.76 17.61 -0.85
C MET A 471 12.36 19.02 -0.98
N ALA A 472 13.54 19.26 -0.41
CA ALA A 472 14.31 20.48 -0.63
C ALA A 472 14.71 20.66 -2.11
N ALA A 473 15.11 19.59 -2.80
CA ALA A 473 15.41 19.61 -4.23
C ALA A 473 14.16 19.92 -5.08
N ILE A 474 13.02 19.26 -4.79
CA ILE A 474 11.73 19.49 -5.47
C ILE A 474 11.22 20.92 -5.22
N TRP A 475 11.38 21.44 -4.00
CA TRP A 475 11.02 22.83 -3.67
C TRP A 475 11.84 23.83 -4.48
N THR A 476 13.17 23.69 -4.52
CA THR A 476 14.02 24.59 -5.32
C THR A 476 13.75 24.43 -6.82
N LEU A 477 13.48 23.23 -7.33
CA LEU A 477 13.03 23.03 -8.72
C LEU A 477 11.70 23.74 -9.01
N ARG A 478 10.74 23.74 -8.08
CA ARG A 478 9.47 24.49 -8.22
C ARG A 478 9.71 26.00 -8.26
N GLN A 479 10.56 26.53 -7.37
CA GLN A 479 10.91 27.97 -7.36
C GLN A 479 11.66 28.38 -8.63
N MET A 480 12.69 27.64 -9.04
CA MET A 480 13.40 27.86 -10.31
C MET A 480 12.47 27.74 -11.51
N SER A 481 11.51 26.79 -11.50
CA SER A 481 10.53 26.67 -12.58
C SER A 481 9.59 27.87 -12.65
N LYS A 482 9.19 28.46 -11.52
CA LYS A 482 8.34 29.67 -11.48
C LYS A 482 9.09 30.86 -12.07
N ILE A 483 10.26 31.17 -11.52
CA ILE A 483 11.14 32.28 -11.97
C ILE A 483 11.47 32.10 -13.47
N ARG A 484 11.77 30.89 -13.91
CA ARG A 484 12.07 30.59 -15.33
C ARG A 484 10.85 30.73 -16.25
N THR A 485 9.62 30.48 -15.78
CA THR A 485 8.42 30.80 -16.58
C THR A 485 8.11 32.28 -16.64
N GLU A 486 8.52 33.06 -15.63
CA GLU A 486 8.28 34.50 -15.55
C GLU A 486 9.35 35.32 -16.33
N PHE A 487 10.63 34.91 -16.30
CA PHE A 487 11.74 35.64 -16.94
C PHE A 487 12.29 35.02 -18.23
N LEU A 488 12.05 33.72 -18.50
CA LEU A 488 12.82 32.94 -19.48
C LEU A 488 11.96 32.14 -20.47
N SER A 489 10.71 32.56 -20.67
CA SER A 489 9.75 31.93 -21.59
C SER A 489 10.24 31.77 -23.03
N ASN A 490 11.11 32.68 -23.50
CA ASN A 490 11.45 32.82 -24.92
C ASN A 490 12.77 32.14 -25.34
N HIS A 491 13.60 31.63 -24.42
CA HIS A 491 14.99 31.22 -24.74
C HIS A 491 15.37 29.74 -24.46
N LEU A 492 14.45 28.90 -23.95
CA LEU A 492 14.73 27.48 -23.74
C LEU A 492 13.88 26.58 -24.64
N SER A 493 14.54 25.74 -25.43
CA SER A 493 13.87 24.82 -26.34
C SER A 493 12.94 23.85 -25.58
N PRO A 494 11.73 23.55 -26.09
CA PRO A 494 10.74 22.75 -25.39
C PRO A 494 11.22 21.31 -25.12
N GLY A 495 12.13 20.77 -25.93
CA GLY A 495 12.76 19.48 -25.71
C GLY A 495 13.59 19.42 -24.42
N ASN A 496 14.39 20.46 -24.14
CA ASN A 496 15.18 20.52 -22.91
C ASN A 496 14.30 20.71 -21.66
N ARG A 497 13.22 21.51 -21.77
CA ARG A 497 12.21 21.65 -20.71
C ARG A 497 11.54 20.30 -20.41
N ARG A 498 11.18 19.52 -21.44
CA ARG A 498 10.56 18.19 -21.28
C ARG A 498 11.53 17.18 -20.66
N ARG A 499 12.81 17.17 -21.05
CA ARG A 499 13.84 16.31 -20.43
C ARG A 499 14.00 16.60 -18.93
N GLN A 500 14.06 17.88 -18.53
CA GLN A 500 14.15 18.27 -17.12
C GLN A 500 12.88 17.91 -16.32
N LEU A 501 11.69 18.05 -16.91
CA LEU A 501 10.43 17.62 -16.28
C LEU A 501 10.33 16.09 -16.15
N ASN A 502 10.69 15.34 -17.18
CA ASN A 502 10.71 13.87 -17.11
C ASN A 502 11.71 13.36 -16.07
N PHE A 503 12.87 13.99 -15.94
CA PHE A 503 13.82 13.70 -14.85
C PHE A 503 13.18 14.00 -13.48
N CYS A 504 12.59 15.18 -13.29
CA CYS A 504 11.88 15.52 -12.05
C CYS A 504 10.73 14.56 -11.70
N TYR A 505 10.00 14.04 -12.69
CA TYR A 505 8.98 13.01 -12.48
C TYR A 505 9.59 11.65 -12.10
N MET A 506 10.69 11.25 -12.75
CA MET A 506 11.43 10.03 -12.38
C MET A 506 11.95 10.12 -10.94
N LEU A 507 12.46 11.28 -10.52
CA LEU A 507 12.89 11.52 -9.14
C LEU A 507 11.72 11.46 -8.16
N MET A 508 10.61 12.14 -8.44
CA MET A 508 9.41 12.08 -7.58
C MET A 508 8.86 10.66 -7.47
N LEU A 509 8.83 9.90 -8.56
CA LEU A 509 8.37 8.51 -8.54
C LEU A 509 9.35 7.61 -7.80
N GLU A 510 10.66 7.81 -7.95
CA GLU A 510 11.67 7.08 -7.18
C GLU A 510 11.52 7.34 -5.68
N SER A 511 11.46 8.60 -5.23
CA SER A 511 11.30 8.89 -3.80
C SER A 511 9.94 8.40 -3.27
N LEU A 512 8.86 8.49 -4.05
CA LEU A 512 7.50 8.10 -3.64
C LEU A 512 7.25 6.58 -3.72
N VAL A 513 8.07 5.81 -4.43
CA VAL A 513 8.02 4.33 -4.40
C VAL A 513 9.07 3.78 -3.45
N ALA A 514 10.31 4.26 -3.51
CA ALA A 514 11.41 3.71 -2.72
C ALA A 514 11.33 4.09 -1.24
N ILE A 515 10.81 5.26 -0.86
CA ILE A 515 10.68 5.59 0.57
C ILE A 515 9.61 4.71 1.23
N PRO A 516 8.37 4.60 0.72
CA PRO A 516 7.41 3.64 1.26
C PRO A 516 7.89 2.18 1.14
N SER A 517 8.42 1.76 -0.01
CA SER A 517 8.89 0.38 -0.20
C SER A 517 10.04 -0.01 0.73
N SER A 518 10.98 0.91 1.00
CA SER A 518 12.09 0.62 1.92
C SER A 518 11.76 0.91 3.38
N ILE A 519 10.69 1.65 3.70
CA ILE A 519 10.09 1.65 5.04
C ILE A 519 9.40 0.31 5.28
N LEU A 520 8.53 -0.11 4.34
CA LEU A 520 7.82 -1.38 4.38
C LEU A 520 8.80 -2.56 4.53
N GLN A 521 9.84 -2.60 3.69
CA GLN A 521 10.90 -3.60 3.79
C GLN A 521 11.71 -3.50 5.11
N ALA A 522 11.90 -2.31 5.68
CA ALA A 522 12.53 -2.17 7.01
C ALA A 522 11.61 -2.52 8.19
N PHE A 523 10.32 -2.77 7.93
CA PHE A 523 9.36 -3.36 8.88
C PHE A 523 9.22 -4.87 8.70
N TYR A 524 9.14 -5.38 7.45
CA TYR A 524 9.12 -6.82 7.15
C TYR A 524 10.46 -7.50 7.48
N ASP A 525 11.57 -7.08 6.86
CA ASP A 525 12.92 -7.65 7.07
C ASP A 525 13.52 -7.25 8.44
N SER A 526 12.71 -6.73 9.36
CA SER A 526 13.18 -6.14 10.61
C SER A 526 13.41 -7.23 11.66
N PRO A 527 14.62 -7.31 12.27
CA PRO A 527 14.79 -8.16 13.44
C PRO A 527 13.91 -7.72 14.62
N PHE A 528 13.30 -6.54 14.57
CA PHE A 528 12.26 -6.11 15.50
C PHE A 528 11.02 -7.02 15.50
N TRP A 529 10.66 -7.68 14.38
CA TRP A 529 9.56 -8.66 14.36
C TRP A 529 9.88 -9.83 15.30
N ASN A 530 11.08 -10.40 15.15
CA ASN A 530 11.62 -11.41 16.07
C ASN A 530 11.76 -10.88 17.51
N VAL A 531 12.22 -9.64 17.73
CA VAL A 531 12.33 -9.07 19.09
C VAL A 531 10.96 -8.86 19.75
N VAL A 532 9.89 -8.58 19.01
CA VAL A 532 8.54 -8.50 19.58
C VAL A 532 8.03 -9.90 19.95
N VAL A 533 8.12 -10.87 19.04
CA VAL A 533 7.77 -12.28 19.32
C VAL A 533 8.50 -12.82 20.56
N ILE A 534 9.82 -12.58 20.65
CA ILE A 534 10.69 -13.06 21.74
C ILE A 534 10.53 -12.22 23.03
N LEU A 535 9.77 -11.12 23.00
CA LEU A 535 9.36 -10.38 24.20
C LEU A 535 7.98 -10.80 24.73
N ASP A 536 7.13 -11.39 23.88
CA ASP A 536 5.80 -11.91 24.26
C ASP A 536 5.82 -13.38 24.73
N GLY A 537 6.85 -14.19 24.42
CA GLY A 537 7.04 -15.53 25.00
C GLY A 537 8.15 -16.41 24.42
#